data_AF-A0A942IVN5-F1
#
_entry.id   AF-A0A942IVN5-F1
#
_cell.length_a   1.000
_cell.length_b   1.000
_cell.length_c   1.000
_cell.angle_alpha   90.00
_cell.angle_beta   90.00
_cell.angle_gamma   90.00
#
_symmetry.space_group_name_H-M   'P 1'
#
loop_
_entity.id
_entity.type
_entity.pdbx_description
1 polymer ?
#
loop_
_entity_poly.entity_id
_entity_poly.type
_entity_poly.pdbx_seq_one_letter_code
_entity_poly.pdbx_strand_id
1 'polypeptide(L)'
;MLSRSLKVLLLLLISRSASSQNGVFLKNAGDATFRLSHLPGLGNSNFKAVEYPVSSGNYALNRLDFWITGIDQTGDTVALCSDIFSNKSAWVSGPTSISGNRMHVDSAEWKSFISVNASEINYHKSHYLDGNYVVPSGIAFWPAAYNVSGFPKVLAAFADANQNGVYEYKSGDYPYVPGAENVFTMGSDSTLLLRNSGISSHLDMATLWFLSEKSDSSPNTIFFRNVICNRGTETINGLKVSAVAAMQIGMPNDNFLSTDVENGSIVGINAAGNDGIYGNTWPAVAVGWLSEKPLKSIYFDPGSDAVNGKPVHASDFYNLSNGYWKTGKFLSFGGSGLDGSVPASFVYSNGTDIGQSNKDWDETPGTAGVRTGLISTGWNELKGNTCKAVDGFVKIIPNAPDSASLRTSLKSTRNFYEKSEFNVGIKYNPKPMPGFNLYPNPVGKGQVLFLDGLTKGAKLEIFGFSGLRIAYEKPTGNSIILNLPAGIYIVKADGYLPQILCISGN
;
A
#
# COMPACT_ATOMS: atom_id res chain seq x y z
N MET A 1 57.04 -13.10 -5.78
CA MET A 1 55.94 -12.61 -6.63
C MET A 1 54.83 -13.64 -6.61
N LEU A 2 53.79 -13.44 -5.78
CA LEU A 2 52.60 -14.28 -5.69
C LEU A 2 51.44 -13.33 -5.38
N SER A 3 50.72 -12.89 -6.42
CA SER A 3 49.58 -11.98 -6.28
C SER A 3 48.33 -12.78 -5.93
N ARG A 4 47.79 -12.51 -4.74
CA ARG A 4 46.50 -13.00 -4.26
C ARG A 4 45.36 -12.42 -5.10
N SER A 5 44.66 -13.27 -5.84
CA SER A 5 43.35 -12.96 -6.41
C SER A 5 42.27 -13.40 -5.41
N LEU A 6 41.89 -12.50 -4.51
CA LEU A 6 40.75 -12.72 -3.61
C LEU A 6 39.46 -12.50 -4.42
N LYS A 7 38.92 -13.58 -5.00
CA LYS A 7 37.54 -13.59 -5.52
C LYS A 7 36.60 -13.46 -4.32
N VAL A 8 36.05 -12.27 -4.13
CA VAL A 8 34.95 -12.03 -3.18
C VAL A 8 33.73 -12.78 -3.71
N LEU A 9 33.40 -13.88 -3.02
CA LEU A 9 32.18 -14.64 -3.23
C LEU A 9 31.01 -13.77 -2.77
N LEU A 10 30.31 -13.13 -3.70
CA LEU A 10 29.07 -12.42 -3.44
C LEU A 10 28.03 -13.46 -3.02
N LEU A 11 27.78 -13.56 -1.72
CA LEU A 11 26.79 -14.44 -1.15
C LEU A 11 25.41 -13.95 -1.61
N LEU A 12 24.88 -14.56 -2.67
CA LEU A 12 23.48 -14.43 -3.07
C LEU A 12 22.63 -15.11 -1.99
N LEU A 13 22.34 -14.39 -0.90
CA LEU A 13 21.32 -14.79 0.07
C LEU A 13 19.96 -14.69 -0.61
N ILE A 14 19.57 -15.76 -1.31
CA ILE A 14 18.16 -16.06 -1.57
C ILE A 14 17.56 -16.32 -0.20
N SER A 15 17.04 -15.29 0.47
CA SER A 15 16.38 -15.46 1.75
C SER A 15 15.03 -16.14 1.54
N ARG A 16 15.02 -17.47 1.63
CA ARG A 16 13.88 -18.19 2.21
C ARG A 16 13.72 -17.67 3.64
N SER A 17 12.62 -16.96 3.89
CA SER A 17 12.11 -16.53 5.20
C SER A 17 13.17 -15.99 6.19
N ALA A 18 13.66 -14.77 5.95
CA ALA A 18 14.48 -14.05 6.92
C ALA A 18 13.66 -13.65 8.16
N SER A 19 13.96 -14.27 9.31
CA SER A 19 13.35 -14.00 10.62
C SER A 19 14.17 -13.02 11.48
N SER A 20 14.97 -12.14 10.87
CA SER A 20 15.79 -11.19 11.61
C SER A 20 15.05 -9.87 11.78
N GLN A 21 14.71 -9.51 13.03
CA GLN A 21 14.15 -8.19 13.38
C GLN A 21 15.09 -7.01 13.07
N ASN A 22 16.34 -7.25 12.64
CA ASN A 22 17.24 -6.19 12.18
C ASN A 22 17.55 -6.27 10.67
N GLY A 23 16.95 -7.24 9.98
CA GLY A 23 17.11 -7.46 8.55
C GLY A 23 16.16 -6.60 7.72
N VAL A 24 16.46 -6.54 6.42
CA VAL A 24 15.58 -6.00 5.39
C VAL A 24 15.31 -7.10 4.37
N PHE A 25 14.12 -7.07 3.76
CA PHE A 25 13.80 -7.95 2.65
C PHE A 25 14.11 -7.23 1.33
N LEU A 26 14.93 -7.85 0.48
CA LEU A 26 15.32 -7.25 -0.80
C LEU A 26 14.29 -7.54 -1.88
N LYS A 27 13.86 -6.50 -2.59
CA LYS A 27 12.97 -6.63 -3.74
C LYS A 27 13.46 -5.80 -4.90
N ASN A 28 13.70 -6.44 -6.04
CA ASN A 28 14.07 -5.74 -7.26
C ASN A 28 12.84 -5.40 -8.08
N ALA A 29 12.75 -4.16 -8.56
CA ALA A 29 11.81 -3.75 -9.60
C ALA A 29 12.58 -2.98 -10.68
N GLY A 30 12.65 -3.53 -11.88
CA GLY A 30 13.57 -3.04 -12.92
C GLY A 30 15.01 -3.00 -12.40
N ASP A 31 15.65 -1.84 -12.52
CA ASP A 31 17.02 -1.56 -12.12
C ASP A 31 17.11 -0.96 -10.70
N ALA A 32 16.04 -0.99 -9.91
CA ALA A 32 16.06 -0.54 -8.50
C ALA A 32 15.94 -1.72 -7.53
N THR A 33 16.73 -1.70 -6.45
CA THR A 33 16.61 -2.61 -5.31
C THR A 33 15.99 -1.89 -4.12
N PHE A 34 14.78 -2.30 -3.74
CA PHE A 34 14.06 -1.84 -2.56
C PHE A 34 14.39 -2.73 -1.36
N ARG A 35 14.64 -2.11 -0.20
CA ARG A 35 14.92 -2.80 1.06
C ARG A 35 13.73 -2.64 2.00
N LEU A 36 12.84 -3.62 2.03
CA LEU A 36 11.63 -3.57 2.86
C LEU A 36 12.00 -3.76 4.33
N SER A 37 11.46 -2.91 5.20
CA SER A 37 11.67 -3.02 6.65
C SER A 37 10.64 -3.97 7.28
N HIS A 38 11.02 -4.59 8.40
CA HIS A 38 10.11 -5.40 9.22
C HIS A 38 9.09 -4.54 9.99
N LEU A 39 9.37 -3.23 10.10
CA LEU A 39 8.43 -2.20 10.51
C LEU A 39 7.85 -1.52 9.26
N PRO A 40 6.75 -0.77 9.38
CA PRO A 40 6.15 -0.13 8.23
C PRO A 40 7.07 0.92 7.59
N GLY A 41 7.69 0.56 6.46
CA GLY A 41 8.63 1.44 5.75
C GLY A 41 9.66 0.70 4.90
N LEU A 42 10.62 1.46 4.36
CA LEU A 42 11.79 0.98 3.63
C LEU A 42 13.07 1.46 4.31
N GLY A 43 14.06 0.58 4.36
CA GLY A 43 15.34 0.81 5.02
C GLY A 43 15.24 0.77 6.55
N ASN A 44 16.39 0.91 7.20
CA ASN A 44 16.54 1.04 8.65
C ASN A 44 17.87 1.74 8.96
N SER A 45 18.28 1.79 10.24
CA SER A 45 19.54 2.45 10.64
C SER A 45 20.80 1.85 10.01
N ASN A 46 20.73 0.61 9.50
CA ASN A 46 21.87 -0.12 8.91
C ASN A 46 21.80 -0.19 7.38
N PHE A 47 20.60 -0.04 6.79
CA PHE A 47 20.36 -0.27 5.38
C PHE A 47 19.52 0.86 4.77
N LYS A 48 20.04 1.49 3.71
CA LYS A 48 19.30 2.51 2.98
C LYS A 48 18.18 1.92 2.12
N ALA A 49 17.06 2.63 2.05
CA ALA A 49 15.80 2.16 1.47
C ALA A 49 15.92 1.70 0.02
N VAL A 50 16.57 2.46 -0.86
CA VAL A 50 16.63 2.15 -2.29
C VAL A 50 18.05 2.31 -2.83
N GLU A 51 18.55 1.23 -3.43
CA GLU A 51 19.75 1.24 -4.27
C GLU A 51 19.36 1.32 -5.74
N TYR A 52 20.07 2.14 -6.50
CA TYR A 52 19.89 2.30 -7.93
C TYR A 52 21.21 2.75 -8.58
N PRO A 53 21.61 2.20 -9.73
CA PRO A 53 21.13 0.94 -10.30
C PRO A 53 21.40 -0.25 -9.37
N VAL A 54 20.71 -1.37 -9.59
CA VAL A 54 20.92 -2.63 -8.88
C VAL A 54 22.41 -2.99 -8.86
N SER A 55 22.94 -3.32 -7.67
CA SER A 55 24.33 -3.74 -7.45
C SER A 55 25.40 -2.67 -7.71
N SER A 56 25.03 -1.40 -7.82
CA SER A 56 25.98 -0.28 -7.96
C SER A 56 26.60 0.15 -6.64
N GLY A 57 25.93 -0.10 -5.50
CA GLY A 57 26.26 0.50 -4.21
C GLY A 57 25.84 1.98 -4.07
N ASN A 58 25.21 2.56 -5.09
CA ASN A 58 24.68 3.92 -5.08
C ASN A 58 23.23 3.93 -4.61
N TYR A 59 22.85 4.95 -3.84
CA TYR A 59 21.53 5.01 -3.21
C TYR A 59 20.71 6.17 -3.75
N ALA A 60 19.41 5.95 -3.90
CA ALA A 60 18.46 6.95 -4.38
C ALA A 60 17.37 7.26 -3.34
N LEU A 61 17.32 6.55 -2.22
CA LEU A 61 16.49 6.86 -1.07
C LEU A 61 17.17 6.38 0.20
N ASN A 62 17.29 7.24 1.22
CA ASN A 62 17.88 6.85 2.49
C ASN A 62 16.90 6.04 3.34
N ARG A 63 15.68 6.55 3.55
CA ARG A 63 14.66 5.88 4.37
C ARG A 63 13.25 6.33 3.99
N LEU A 64 12.29 5.42 4.12
CA LEU A 64 10.86 5.72 4.09
C LEU A 64 10.23 5.15 5.36
N ASP A 65 9.54 5.97 6.14
CA ASP A 65 8.73 5.54 7.28
C ASP A 65 7.28 6.00 7.07
N PHE A 66 6.35 5.36 7.78
CA PHE A 66 4.96 5.81 7.84
C PHE A 66 4.60 6.27 9.25
N TRP A 67 3.99 7.45 9.35
CA TRP A 67 3.47 8.01 10.59
C TRP A 67 1.96 7.98 10.58
N ILE A 68 1.37 7.55 11.70
CA ILE A 68 -0.06 7.65 11.95
C ILE A 68 -0.28 8.66 13.08
N THR A 69 -1.04 9.72 12.81
CA THR A 69 -1.35 10.74 13.82
C THR A 69 -2.84 11.07 13.87
N GLY A 70 -3.35 11.48 15.02
CA GLY A 70 -4.74 11.89 15.20
C GLY A 70 -4.98 12.44 16.60
N ILE A 71 -6.24 12.65 16.94
CA ILE A 71 -6.67 13.09 18.26
C ILE A 71 -7.63 12.05 18.83
N ASP A 72 -7.43 11.60 20.06
CA ASP A 72 -8.34 10.66 20.72
C ASP A 72 -9.62 11.35 21.25
N GLN A 73 -10.38 10.65 22.10
CA GLN A 73 -11.63 11.16 22.65
C GLN A 73 -11.43 12.14 23.83
N THR A 74 -10.26 12.12 24.48
CA THR A 74 -9.93 13.08 25.56
C THR A 74 -9.39 14.39 25.00
N GLY A 75 -9.01 14.40 23.73
CA GLY A 75 -8.43 15.56 23.05
C GLY A 75 -6.90 15.49 22.97
N ASP A 76 -6.30 14.38 23.39
CA ASP A 76 -4.86 14.17 23.36
C ASP A 76 -4.37 13.71 21.98
N THR A 77 -3.12 14.05 21.68
CA THR A 77 -2.51 13.67 20.40
C THR A 77 -2.08 12.22 20.41
N VAL A 78 -2.62 11.45 19.48
CA VAL A 78 -2.16 10.11 19.14
C VAL A 78 -1.09 10.20 18.06
N ALA A 79 0.08 9.60 18.29
CA ALA A 79 1.17 9.55 17.32
C ALA A 79 1.90 8.20 17.36
N LEU A 80 1.67 7.37 16.36
CA LEU A 80 2.37 6.11 16.13
C LEU A 80 3.39 6.31 15.00
N CYS A 81 4.64 6.59 15.38
CA CYS A 81 5.67 7.12 14.50
C CYS A 81 7.04 6.47 14.78
N SER A 82 7.91 6.47 13.77
CA SER A 82 9.34 6.20 13.93
C SER A 82 10.16 7.48 13.83
N ASP A 83 11.28 7.50 14.53
CA ASP A 83 12.34 8.45 14.27
C ASP A 83 13.10 8.01 13.01
N ILE A 84 12.93 8.77 11.93
CA ILE A 84 13.52 8.46 10.63
C ILE A 84 15.06 8.55 10.63
N PHE A 85 15.67 9.17 11.65
CA PHE A 85 17.13 9.31 11.76
C PHE A 85 17.77 8.35 12.77
N SER A 86 16.99 7.52 13.46
CA SER A 86 17.51 6.53 14.42
C SER A 86 16.72 5.22 14.40
N ASN A 87 17.04 4.29 15.29
CA ASN A 87 16.27 3.06 15.48
C ASN A 87 15.09 3.22 16.46
N LYS A 88 14.85 4.43 16.98
CA LYS A 88 13.72 4.68 17.89
C LYS A 88 12.42 4.60 17.11
N SER A 89 11.49 3.78 17.61
CA SER A 89 10.21 3.55 16.97
C SER A 89 9.12 3.32 17.99
N ALA A 90 7.96 3.91 17.75
CA ALA A 90 6.72 3.51 18.43
C ALA A 90 6.10 2.25 17.80
N TRP A 91 6.65 1.71 16.70
CA TRP A 91 6.22 0.43 16.14
C TRP A 91 6.98 -0.75 16.75
N VAL A 92 6.27 -1.86 16.96
CA VAL A 92 6.83 -3.20 17.21
C VAL A 92 6.36 -4.12 16.08
N SER A 93 7.23 -5.04 15.66
CA SER A 93 6.89 -5.99 14.58
C SER A 93 5.84 -7.00 15.04
N GLY A 94 4.85 -7.24 14.20
CA GLY A 94 3.77 -8.21 14.44
C GLY A 94 2.55 -7.64 15.17
N PRO A 95 1.52 -8.47 15.38
CA PRO A 95 0.27 -8.05 15.99
C PRO A 95 0.41 -7.94 17.52
N THR A 96 -0.53 -7.21 18.12
CA THR A 96 -0.67 -7.09 19.57
C THR A 96 -1.99 -7.69 20.05
N SER A 97 -1.99 -8.26 21.25
CA SER A 97 -3.23 -8.66 21.93
C SER A 97 -4.20 -7.46 22.03
N ILE A 98 -5.48 -7.74 21.81
CA ILE A 98 -6.61 -6.82 22.00
C ILE A 98 -7.23 -6.94 23.40
N SER A 99 -6.73 -7.86 24.23
CA SER A 99 -7.20 -8.11 25.60
C SER A 99 -6.10 -7.89 26.65
N GLY A 100 -6.49 -7.43 27.84
CA GLY A 100 -5.60 -7.31 29.01
C GLY A 100 -4.40 -6.38 28.80
N ASN A 101 -3.25 -6.74 29.41
CA ASN A 101 -1.96 -6.12 29.12
C ASN A 101 -1.59 -6.46 27.67
N ARG A 102 -1.61 -5.47 26.78
CA ARG A 102 -1.26 -5.57 25.35
C ARG A 102 0.14 -6.18 25.14
N MET A 103 0.21 -7.50 25.08
CA MET A 103 1.43 -8.23 24.78
C MET A 103 1.53 -8.42 23.26
N HIS A 104 2.71 -8.15 22.73
CA HIS A 104 3.04 -8.50 21.35
C HIS A 104 3.29 -10.00 21.25
N VAL A 105 3.07 -10.56 20.06
CA VAL A 105 3.54 -11.91 19.74
C VAL A 105 5.05 -12.00 19.96
N ASP A 106 5.51 -13.17 20.43
CA ASP A 106 6.95 -13.42 20.55
C ASP A 106 7.62 -13.25 19.18
N SER A 107 8.70 -12.48 19.16
CA SER A 107 9.59 -12.31 18.02
C SER A 107 10.04 -13.63 17.35
N ALA A 108 10.14 -14.72 18.10
CA ALA A 108 10.48 -16.05 17.60
C ALA A 108 9.32 -16.72 16.84
N GLU A 109 8.08 -16.37 17.18
CA GLU A 109 6.86 -16.89 16.59
C GLU A 109 6.42 -16.07 15.37
N TRP A 110 6.64 -14.75 15.39
CA TRP A 110 6.28 -13.87 14.27
C TRP A 110 7.28 -13.92 13.11
N LYS A 111 6.79 -14.17 11.89
CA LYS A 111 7.56 -13.97 10.66
C LYS A 111 7.41 -12.53 10.19
N SER A 112 8.45 -11.73 10.41
CA SER A 112 8.48 -10.31 10.03
C SER A 112 8.27 -10.04 8.53
N PHE A 113 8.61 -11.00 7.67
CA PHE A 113 8.40 -10.91 6.22
C PHE A 113 7.76 -12.20 5.72
N ILE A 114 6.62 -12.08 5.07
CA ILE A 114 5.92 -13.21 4.44
C ILE A 114 5.73 -12.88 2.97
N SER A 115 6.46 -13.58 2.10
CA SER A 115 6.39 -13.37 0.66
C SER A 115 5.52 -14.43 0.00
N VAL A 116 4.72 -14.01 -0.96
CA VAL A 116 3.88 -14.89 -1.79
C VAL A 116 3.78 -14.33 -3.20
N ASN A 117 3.77 -15.20 -4.20
CA ASN A 117 3.63 -14.81 -5.60
C ASN A 117 2.27 -15.26 -6.19
N ALA A 118 1.77 -14.53 -7.18
CA ALA A 118 0.53 -14.86 -7.87
C ALA A 118 0.59 -16.24 -8.55
N SER A 119 1.76 -16.63 -9.08
CA SER A 119 1.97 -17.97 -9.65
C SER A 119 1.86 -19.08 -8.61
N GLU A 120 2.37 -18.86 -7.40
CA GLU A 120 2.23 -19.80 -6.28
C GLU A 120 0.77 -19.95 -5.85
N ILE A 121 0.04 -18.84 -5.78
CA ILE A 121 -1.40 -18.82 -5.46
C ILE A 121 -2.20 -19.56 -6.54
N ASN A 122 -1.93 -19.30 -7.82
CA ASN A 122 -2.64 -19.94 -8.92
C ASN A 122 -2.36 -21.45 -8.99
N TYR A 123 -1.11 -21.85 -8.70
CA TYR A 123 -0.76 -23.25 -8.58
C TYR A 123 -1.46 -23.91 -7.40
N HIS A 124 -1.52 -23.25 -6.24
CA HIS A 124 -2.24 -23.75 -5.07
C HIS A 124 -3.72 -23.97 -5.34
N LYS A 125 -4.42 -23.00 -5.94
CA LYS A 125 -5.85 -23.10 -6.30
C LYS A 125 -6.19 -24.35 -7.10
N SER A 126 -5.26 -24.82 -7.94
CA SER A 126 -5.48 -25.95 -8.85
C SER A 126 -5.00 -27.29 -8.29
N HIS A 127 -4.08 -27.31 -7.31
CA HIS A 127 -3.38 -28.53 -6.88
C HIS A 127 -3.48 -28.82 -5.37
N TYR A 128 -4.19 -28.01 -4.56
CA TYR A 128 -4.21 -28.19 -3.10
C TYR A 128 -4.73 -29.54 -2.61
N LEU A 129 -5.50 -30.27 -3.44
CA LEU A 129 -6.00 -31.62 -3.16
C LEU A 129 -5.09 -32.74 -3.67
N ASP A 130 -4.03 -32.42 -4.41
CA ASP A 130 -3.15 -33.43 -4.97
C ASP A 130 -2.25 -34.01 -3.88
N GLY A 131 -2.15 -35.35 -3.82
CA GLY A 131 -1.42 -36.03 -2.73
C GLY A 131 0.08 -35.72 -2.66
N ASN A 132 0.69 -35.24 -3.75
CA ASN A 132 2.11 -34.86 -3.82
C ASN A 132 2.34 -33.34 -3.80
N TYR A 133 1.28 -32.54 -3.63
CA TYR A 133 1.41 -31.08 -3.61
C TYR A 133 2.14 -30.61 -2.35
N VAL A 134 3.16 -29.77 -2.57
CA VAL A 134 3.89 -29.10 -1.49
C VAL A 134 3.47 -27.65 -1.47
N VAL A 135 2.80 -27.24 -0.39
CA VAL A 135 2.34 -25.86 -0.23
C VAL A 135 3.52 -24.88 -0.12
N PRO A 136 3.54 -23.78 -0.89
CA PRO A 136 4.50 -22.70 -0.74
C PRO A 136 4.45 -22.10 0.66
N SER A 137 5.61 -21.75 1.22
CA SER A 137 5.70 -21.24 2.59
C SER A 137 4.89 -19.95 2.81
N GLY A 138 4.81 -19.08 1.80
CA GLY A 138 4.00 -17.85 1.87
C GLY A 138 2.52 -18.11 2.08
N ILE A 139 2.01 -19.22 1.54
CA ILE A 139 0.62 -19.66 1.70
C ILE A 139 0.47 -20.40 3.04
N ALA A 140 1.38 -21.32 3.36
CA ALA A 140 1.31 -22.09 4.60
C ALA A 140 1.38 -21.22 5.87
N PHE A 141 2.16 -20.13 5.82
CA PHE A 141 2.38 -19.21 6.93
C PHE A 141 1.72 -17.84 6.70
N TRP A 142 0.74 -17.74 5.80
CA TRP A 142 0.05 -16.48 5.57
C TRP A 142 -0.60 -15.99 6.87
N PRO A 143 -0.37 -14.73 7.29
CA PRO A 143 -0.79 -14.26 8.61
C PRO A 143 -2.23 -13.75 8.53
N ALA A 144 -3.17 -14.56 8.06
CA ALA A 144 -4.58 -14.20 7.97
C ALA A 144 -5.16 -13.87 9.35
N ALA A 145 -4.76 -14.65 10.37
CA ALA A 145 -5.12 -14.48 11.76
C ALA A 145 -3.99 -15.00 12.66
N TYR A 146 -3.96 -14.56 13.92
CA TYR A 146 -3.18 -15.24 14.95
C TYR A 146 -4.13 -16.09 15.79
N ASN A 147 -4.04 -17.42 15.66
CA ASN A 147 -4.98 -18.38 16.26
C ASN A 147 -4.75 -18.58 17.77
N VAL A 148 -4.57 -17.48 18.50
CA VAL A 148 -4.45 -17.41 19.95
C VAL A 148 -5.55 -16.48 20.46
N SER A 149 -6.25 -16.92 21.51
CA SER A 149 -7.31 -16.13 22.13
C SER A 149 -6.77 -14.74 22.54
N GLY A 150 -7.57 -13.70 22.28
CA GLY A 150 -7.18 -12.33 22.61
C GLY A 150 -6.41 -11.59 21.50
N PHE A 151 -6.18 -12.17 20.33
CA PHE A 151 -5.63 -11.48 19.15
C PHE A 151 -6.71 -11.15 18.10
N PRO A 152 -6.45 -10.20 17.18
CA PRO A 152 -7.38 -9.89 16.10
C PRO A 152 -7.64 -11.11 15.21
N LYS A 153 -8.92 -11.35 14.89
CA LYS A 153 -9.35 -12.45 14.01
C LYS A 153 -8.93 -12.29 12.55
N VAL A 154 -8.64 -11.07 12.11
CA VAL A 154 -8.18 -10.78 10.75
C VAL A 154 -7.02 -9.78 10.80
N LEU A 155 -5.87 -10.22 10.26
CA LEU A 155 -4.60 -9.50 10.19
C LEU A 155 -4.19 -9.25 8.74
N ALA A 156 -4.42 -10.21 7.84
CA ALA A 156 -4.16 -10.11 6.41
C ALA A 156 -5.36 -10.63 5.59
N ALA A 157 -5.57 -10.07 4.41
CA ALA A 157 -6.65 -10.49 3.52
C ALA A 157 -6.39 -11.89 2.94
N PHE A 158 -7.44 -12.70 2.87
CA PHE A 158 -7.41 -14.03 2.25
C PHE A 158 -8.74 -14.32 1.55
N ALA A 159 -8.70 -15.22 0.58
CA ALA A 159 -9.89 -15.80 -0.01
C ALA A 159 -10.22 -17.09 0.74
N ASP A 160 -11.42 -17.11 1.32
CA ASP A 160 -12.00 -18.23 2.05
C ASP A 160 -12.75 -19.13 1.05
N ALA A 161 -12.09 -20.19 0.60
CA ALA A 161 -12.59 -21.06 -0.46
C ALA A 161 -13.73 -21.96 0.05
N ASN A 162 -13.68 -22.35 1.32
CA ASN A 162 -14.67 -23.24 1.94
C ASN A 162 -15.79 -22.48 2.69
N GLN A 163 -15.68 -21.14 2.82
CA GLN A 163 -16.66 -20.23 3.42
C GLN A 163 -16.87 -20.44 4.93
N ASN A 164 -15.84 -20.86 5.66
CA ASN A 164 -15.94 -21.10 7.11
C ASN A 164 -15.45 -19.92 7.98
N GLY A 165 -14.90 -18.88 7.36
CA GLY A 165 -14.39 -17.67 8.01
C GLY A 165 -13.01 -17.81 8.66
N VAL A 166 -12.28 -18.89 8.42
CA VAL A 166 -10.97 -19.20 9.02
C VAL A 166 -10.00 -19.61 7.93
N TYR A 167 -8.83 -18.99 7.90
CA TYR A 167 -7.82 -19.34 6.89
C TYR A 167 -7.24 -20.74 7.10
N GLU A 168 -7.51 -21.63 6.14
CA GLU A 168 -7.04 -23.01 6.11
C GLU A 168 -6.57 -23.39 4.70
N TYR A 169 -5.26 -23.28 4.43
CA TYR A 169 -4.70 -23.62 3.11
C TYR A 169 -5.01 -25.06 2.67
N LYS A 170 -5.19 -26.00 3.61
CA LYS A 170 -5.57 -27.39 3.29
C LYS A 170 -6.99 -27.51 2.74
N SER A 171 -7.83 -26.52 3.01
CA SER A 171 -9.19 -26.39 2.48
C SER A 171 -9.26 -25.60 1.18
N GLY A 172 -8.11 -25.15 0.65
CA GLY A 172 -8.00 -24.40 -0.60
C GLY A 172 -7.97 -22.88 -0.42
N ASP A 173 -7.89 -22.37 0.81
CA ASP A 173 -7.78 -20.94 1.07
C ASP A 173 -6.42 -20.39 0.64
N TYR A 174 -6.40 -19.13 0.21
CA TYR A 174 -5.18 -18.51 -0.27
C TYR A 174 -5.10 -17.01 0.04
N PRO A 175 -3.87 -16.44 0.10
CA PRO A 175 -3.67 -15.01 0.22
C PRO A 175 -4.41 -14.22 -0.86
N TYR A 176 -5.18 -13.20 -0.47
CA TYR A 176 -5.83 -12.31 -1.42
C TYR A 176 -5.00 -11.04 -1.58
N VAL A 177 -4.15 -11.03 -2.61
CA VAL A 177 -3.10 -10.02 -2.80
C VAL A 177 -3.14 -9.42 -4.21
N PRO A 178 -2.78 -8.14 -4.37
CA PRO A 178 -2.61 -7.52 -5.69
C PRO A 178 -1.25 -7.89 -6.29
N GLY A 179 -1.10 -7.76 -7.59
CA GLY A 179 0.21 -7.88 -8.24
C GLY A 179 0.79 -9.30 -8.28
N ALA A 180 1.98 -9.37 -8.89
CA ALA A 180 2.64 -10.63 -9.23
C ALA A 180 3.45 -11.19 -8.08
N GLU A 181 4.12 -10.30 -7.36
CA GLU A 181 5.05 -10.64 -6.29
C GLU A 181 4.77 -9.76 -5.09
N ASN A 182 4.56 -10.38 -3.92
CA ASN A 182 4.10 -9.71 -2.72
C ASN A 182 5.00 -9.98 -1.53
N VAL A 183 5.08 -9.02 -0.63
CA VAL A 183 5.67 -9.16 0.71
C VAL A 183 4.79 -8.46 1.73
N PHE A 184 4.32 -9.22 2.71
CA PHE A 184 3.56 -8.71 3.84
C PHE A 184 4.48 -8.40 5.02
N THR A 185 4.27 -7.24 5.65
CA THR A 185 4.85 -6.85 6.93
C THR A 185 3.76 -6.25 7.83
N MET A 186 3.97 -6.24 9.14
CA MET A 186 3.04 -5.64 10.08
C MET A 186 3.79 -4.99 11.24
N GLY A 187 3.35 -3.79 11.57
CA GLY A 187 3.73 -3.09 12.79
C GLY A 187 2.51 -2.80 13.65
N SER A 188 2.69 -2.86 14.96
CA SER A 188 1.68 -2.46 15.94
C SER A 188 2.27 -1.47 16.94
N ASP A 189 1.39 -0.76 17.62
CA ASP A 189 1.77 0.20 18.66
C ASP A 189 2.58 -0.43 19.80
N SER A 190 3.75 0.16 20.08
CA SER A 190 4.70 -0.24 21.11
C SER A 190 4.20 0.14 22.50
N THR A 191 4.03 -0.87 23.35
CA THR A 191 3.76 -0.63 24.78
C THR A 191 4.99 -0.13 25.55
N LEU A 192 6.19 -0.18 24.94
CA LEU A 192 7.46 0.21 25.55
C LEU A 192 7.68 1.73 25.52
N LEU A 193 8.52 2.22 26.44
CA LEU A 193 8.78 3.62 26.84
C LEU A 193 9.23 4.61 25.74
N LEU A 194 9.15 4.25 24.45
CA LEU A 194 9.53 5.09 23.31
C LEU A 194 8.34 5.82 22.67
N ARG A 195 7.23 5.96 23.40
CA ARG A 195 6.06 6.73 22.93
C ARG A 195 6.36 8.23 22.97
N ASN A 196 6.19 8.92 21.84
CA ASN A 196 6.21 10.38 21.81
C ASN A 196 4.96 10.99 22.46
N SER A 197 3.91 10.19 22.70
CA SER A 197 2.59 10.58 23.26
C SER A 197 2.27 10.00 24.65
N GLY A 198 3.07 9.07 25.20
CA GLY A 198 2.76 8.43 26.49
C GLY A 198 1.53 7.49 26.50
N ILE A 199 0.62 7.55 25.54
CA ILE A 199 -0.67 6.81 25.50
C ILE A 199 -0.66 5.71 24.42
N SER A 200 -1.19 4.53 24.76
CA SER A 200 -1.42 3.41 23.82
C SER A 200 -2.54 3.77 22.84
N SER A 201 -2.24 3.75 21.55
CA SER A 201 -3.14 4.12 20.45
C SER A 201 -4.03 2.96 19.96
N HIS A 202 -3.72 1.72 20.35
CA HIS A 202 -4.41 0.51 19.86
C HIS A 202 -4.40 0.37 18.33
N LEU A 203 -3.43 0.98 17.67
CA LEU A 203 -3.28 0.92 16.22
C LEU A 203 -2.35 -0.20 15.78
N ASP A 204 -2.76 -0.88 14.70
CA ASP A 204 -1.91 -1.74 13.89
C ASP A 204 -1.86 -1.21 12.45
N MET A 205 -0.76 -1.46 11.77
CA MET A 205 -0.64 -1.28 10.33
C MET A 205 -0.07 -2.53 9.67
N ALA A 206 -0.88 -3.13 8.80
CA ALA A 206 -0.43 -4.13 7.85
C ALA A 206 0.04 -3.44 6.58
N THR A 207 1.24 -3.76 6.10
CA THR A 207 1.77 -3.27 4.83
C THR A 207 1.96 -4.44 3.88
N LEU A 208 1.31 -4.37 2.72
CA LEU A 208 1.53 -5.29 1.61
C LEU A 208 2.30 -4.57 0.52
N TRP A 209 3.55 -4.96 0.30
CA TRP A 209 4.41 -4.47 -0.78
C TRP A 209 4.21 -5.34 -2.00
N PHE A 210 4.05 -4.75 -3.18
CA PHE A 210 3.79 -5.51 -4.39
C PHE A 210 4.37 -4.91 -5.67
N LEU A 211 4.66 -5.80 -6.60
CA LEU A 211 5.11 -5.47 -7.95
C LEU A 211 4.05 -5.86 -8.98
N SER A 212 4.02 -5.15 -10.11
CA SER A 212 3.34 -5.63 -11.30
C SER A 212 4.06 -6.83 -11.92
N GLU A 213 3.37 -7.55 -12.79
CA GLU A 213 4.05 -8.54 -13.64
C GLU A 213 5.14 -7.85 -14.47
N LYS A 214 6.23 -8.58 -14.70
CA LYS A 214 7.54 -8.10 -15.16
C LYS A 214 7.52 -7.39 -16.54
N SER A 215 6.38 -7.35 -17.23
CA SER A 215 6.20 -6.79 -18.58
C SER A 215 5.63 -5.37 -18.64
N ASP A 216 5.23 -4.74 -17.52
CA ASP A 216 4.29 -3.61 -17.59
C ASP A 216 4.87 -2.22 -17.22
N SER A 217 4.64 -1.27 -18.14
CA SER A 217 4.56 0.22 -18.14
C SER A 217 5.03 1.14 -16.99
N SER A 218 5.43 0.67 -15.81
CA SER A 218 6.04 1.48 -14.75
C SER A 218 7.29 0.80 -14.15
N PRO A 219 8.43 0.79 -14.87
CA PRO A 219 9.67 0.25 -14.35
C PRO A 219 10.12 0.99 -13.08
N ASN A 220 11.00 0.36 -12.30
CA ASN A 220 11.62 0.92 -11.10
C ASN A 220 10.62 1.42 -10.05
N THR A 221 9.47 0.76 -9.96
CA THR A 221 8.37 1.12 -9.06
C THR A 221 8.03 -0.06 -8.15
N ILE A 222 7.90 0.21 -6.85
CA ILE A 222 7.22 -0.69 -5.92
C ILE A 222 5.95 -0.02 -5.42
N PHE A 223 4.86 -0.77 -5.38
CA PHE A 223 3.60 -0.34 -4.82
C PHE A 223 3.44 -0.87 -3.41
N PHE A 224 2.62 -0.20 -2.61
CA PHE A 224 2.28 -0.69 -1.27
C PHE A 224 0.83 -0.39 -0.93
N ARG A 225 0.25 -1.26 -0.10
CA ARG A 225 -1.05 -1.09 0.55
C ARG A 225 -0.83 -1.07 2.05
N ASN A 226 -1.20 0.04 2.68
CA ASN A 226 -1.23 0.15 4.14
C ASN A 226 -2.68 0.00 4.62
N VAL A 227 -2.94 -0.99 5.46
CA VAL A 227 -4.22 -1.16 6.16
C VAL A 227 -3.99 -0.80 7.63
N ILE A 228 -4.58 0.32 8.04
CA ILE A 228 -4.51 0.86 9.39
C ILE A 228 -5.76 0.42 10.13
N CYS A 229 -5.58 -0.32 11.23
CA CYS A 229 -6.68 -0.81 12.04
C CYS A 229 -6.62 -0.22 13.44
N ASN A 230 -7.74 0.33 13.90
CA ASN A 230 -7.94 0.66 15.29
C ASN A 230 -8.52 -0.55 16.00
N ARG A 231 -7.69 -1.20 16.80
CA ARG A 231 -8.05 -2.38 17.62
C ARG A 231 -8.62 -2.00 18.97
N GLY A 232 -8.67 -0.71 19.29
CA GLY A 232 -9.30 -0.18 20.49
C GLY A 232 -10.79 0.10 20.27
N THR A 233 -11.46 0.55 21.32
CA THR A 233 -12.88 0.94 21.29
C THR A 233 -13.06 2.43 21.02
N GLU A 234 -12.04 3.25 21.25
CA GLU A 234 -12.09 4.70 21.12
C GLU A 234 -11.87 5.14 19.68
N THR A 235 -12.56 6.20 19.27
CA THR A 235 -12.41 6.81 17.94
C THR A 235 -11.21 7.75 17.92
N ILE A 236 -10.39 7.65 16.88
CA ILE A 236 -9.33 8.61 16.58
C ILE A 236 -9.84 9.59 15.54
N ASN A 237 -9.93 10.86 15.91
CA ASN A 237 -10.37 11.97 15.05
C ASN A 237 -9.19 12.56 14.27
N GLY A 238 -9.48 13.13 13.10
CA GLY A 238 -8.50 13.81 12.26
C GLY A 238 -7.33 12.92 11.83
N LEU A 239 -7.58 11.63 11.61
CA LEU A 239 -6.54 10.65 11.30
C LEU A 239 -5.72 11.07 10.06
N LYS A 240 -4.41 11.17 10.23
CA LYS A 240 -3.43 11.34 9.15
C LYS A 240 -2.56 10.10 9.01
N VAL A 241 -2.30 9.76 7.75
CA VAL A 241 -1.28 8.79 7.34
C VAL A 241 -0.26 9.55 6.51
N SER A 242 0.97 9.58 6.99
CA SER A 242 2.03 10.37 6.36
C SER A 242 3.16 9.46 5.91
N ALA A 243 3.53 9.57 4.64
CA ALA A 243 4.74 8.95 4.09
C ALA A 243 5.89 9.92 4.32
N VAL A 244 6.89 9.50 5.10
CA VAL A 244 8.01 10.32 5.55
C VAL A 244 9.26 9.79 4.87
N ALA A 245 9.84 10.57 3.97
CA ALA A 245 10.93 10.14 3.13
C ALA A 245 12.18 10.98 3.39
N ALA A 246 13.23 10.35 3.91
CA ALA A 246 14.58 10.91 3.93
C ALA A 246 15.18 10.73 2.53
N MET A 247 15.02 11.77 1.71
CA MET A 247 15.50 11.83 0.34
C MET A 247 17.04 11.87 0.33
N GLN A 248 17.62 11.03 -0.51
CA GLN A 248 19.05 11.02 -0.76
C GLN A 248 19.32 10.40 -2.13
N ILE A 249 19.61 11.25 -3.11
CA ILE A 249 20.13 10.85 -4.41
C ILE A 249 21.63 10.99 -4.34
N GLY A 250 22.32 9.86 -4.16
CA GLY A 250 23.77 9.87 -4.09
C GLY A 250 24.24 10.54 -2.82
N MET A 251 24.74 11.77 -2.93
CA MET A 251 25.19 12.53 -1.78
C MET A 251 23.98 13.05 -0.97
N PRO A 252 24.11 13.18 0.36
CA PRO A 252 22.99 13.61 1.20
C PRO A 252 22.75 15.13 1.18
N ASN A 253 23.72 15.93 0.76
CA ASN A 253 23.72 17.39 0.97
C ASN A 253 23.45 18.22 -0.28
N ASP A 254 23.09 17.59 -1.39
CA ASP A 254 22.86 18.21 -2.71
C ASP A 254 21.47 17.90 -3.26
N ASN A 255 20.50 17.66 -2.37
CA ASN A 255 19.12 17.36 -2.76
C ASN A 255 18.21 18.57 -2.58
N PHE A 256 17.24 18.69 -3.48
CA PHE A 256 16.02 19.48 -3.30
C PHE A 256 14.79 18.58 -3.19
N LEU A 257 13.70 19.16 -2.73
CA LEU A 257 12.38 18.56 -2.60
C LEU A 257 11.39 19.26 -3.53
N SER A 258 10.50 18.51 -4.16
CA SER A 258 9.35 19.04 -4.89
C SER A 258 8.09 18.26 -4.50
N THR A 259 6.92 18.92 -4.58
CA THR A 259 5.62 18.25 -4.48
C THR A 259 4.89 18.34 -5.82
N ASP A 260 4.55 17.19 -6.39
CA ASP A 260 3.59 17.07 -7.49
C ASP A 260 2.21 16.74 -6.89
N VAL A 261 1.38 17.77 -6.73
CA VAL A 261 0.05 17.67 -6.13
C VAL A 261 -0.92 16.94 -7.05
N GLU A 262 -0.83 17.15 -8.37
CA GLU A 262 -1.68 16.49 -9.38
C GLU A 262 -1.50 14.96 -9.32
N ASN A 263 -0.25 14.50 -9.21
CA ASN A 263 0.07 13.09 -9.13
C ASN A 263 0.28 12.59 -7.70
N GLY A 264 0.06 13.41 -6.68
CA GLY A 264 0.03 13.04 -5.27
C GLY A 264 1.35 12.54 -4.71
N SER A 265 2.46 13.17 -5.05
CA SER A 265 3.82 12.70 -4.70
C SER A 265 4.72 13.81 -4.18
N ILE A 266 5.58 13.48 -3.22
CA ILE A 266 6.81 14.22 -2.96
C ILE A 266 7.95 13.58 -3.74
N VAL A 267 8.89 14.40 -4.19
CA VAL A 267 9.98 14.00 -5.07
C VAL A 267 11.29 14.57 -4.55
N GLY A 268 12.26 13.71 -4.28
CA GLY A 268 13.65 14.11 -4.14
C GLY A 268 14.25 14.31 -5.53
N ILE A 269 14.91 15.44 -5.74
CA ILE A 269 15.60 15.79 -6.99
C ILE A 269 17.01 16.26 -6.67
N ASN A 270 17.94 16.07 -7.60
CA ASN A 270 19.28 16.64 -7.48
C ASN A 270 19.22 18.16 -7.62
N ALA A 271 19.96 18.89 -6.80
CA ALA A 271 19.96 20.36 -6.82
C ALA A 271 20.82 20.95 -7.95
N ALA A 272 21.73 20.16 -8.52
CA ALA A 272 22.63 20.57 -9.58
C ALA A 272 22.37 19.80 -10.89
N GLY A 273 22.84 20.37 -12.00
CA GLY A 273 22.84 19.71 -13.31
C GLY A 273 23.89 18.59 -13.46
N ASN A 274 24.60 18.22 -12.40
CA ASN A 274 25.51 17.08 -12.34
C ASN A 274 25.62 16.62 -10.88
N ASP A 275 25.44 15.33 -10.63
CA ASP A 275 25.50 14.71 -9.30
C ASP A 275 26.91 14.16 -9.03
N GLY A 276 27.41 14.29 -7.80
CA GLY A 276 28.76 13.84 -7.44
C GLY A 276 28.97 12.32 -7.49
N ILE A 277 27.90 11.53 -7.47
CA ILE A 277 27.90 10.06 -7.51
C ILE A 277 27.30 9.55 -8.83
N TYR A 278 26.19 10.13 -9.27
CA TYR A 278 25.48 9.71 -10.48
C TYR A 278 25.92 10.42 -11.77
N GLY A 279 26.80 11.43 -11.67
CA GLY A 279 27.24 12.21 -12.82
C GLY A 279 26.05 12.90 -13.50
N ASN A 280 25.99 12.82 -14.84
CA ASN A 280 24.94 13.46 -15.63
C ASN A 280 23.65 12.62 -15.79
N THR A 281 23.57 11.46 -15.13
CA THR A 281 22.45 10.51 -15.24
C THR A 281 21.79 10.27 -13.89
N TRP A 282 21.62 11.32 -13.09
CA TRP A 282 21.03 11.23 -11.77
C TRP A 282 19.54 10.83 -11.83
N PRO A 283 19.08 9.96 -10.92
CA PRO A 283 17.66 9.70 -10.79
C PRO A 283 16.96 10.82 -10.02
N ALA A 284 15.64 10.86 -10.14
CA ALA A 284 14.78 11.38 -9.09
C ALA A 284 14.11 10.22 -8.34
N VAL A 285 13.71 10.45 -7.10
CA VAL A 285 12.94 9.48 -6.30
C VAL A 285 11.61 10.09 -5.90
N ALA A 286 10.52 9.38 -6.17
CA ALA A 286 9.18 9.81 -5.80
C ALA A 286 8.55 8.85 -4.79
N VAL A 287 7.85 9.43 -3.81
CA VAL A 287 6.98 8.72 -2.87
C VAL A 287 5.61 9.38 -2.92
N GLY A 288 4.56 8.59 -3.14
CA GLY A 288 3.24 9.16 -3.37
C GLY A 288 2.07 8.24 -3.02
N TRP A 289 0.88 8.84 -2.97
CA TRP A 289 -0.40 8.21 -2.67
C TRP A 289 -1.21 7.97 -3.94
N LEU A 290 -1.87 6.82 -4.06
CA LEU A 290 -2.61 6.42 -5.26
C LEU A 290 -4.12 6.39 -5.01
N SER A 291 -4.57 5.67 -3.98
CA SER A 291 -5.99 5.49 -3.71
C SER A 291 -6.65 6.74 -3.12
N GLU A 292 -5.90 7.51 -2.34
CA GLU A 292 -6.31 8.75 -1.69
C GLU A 292 -5.56 9.96 -2.24
N LYS A 293 -6.18 11.14 -2.17
CA LYS A 293 -5.53 12.39 -2.56
C LYS A 293 -4.54 12.83 -1.48
N PRO A 294 -3.44 13.52 -1.85
CA PRO A 294 -2.62 14.19 -0.87
C PRO A 294 -3.43 15.31 -0.22
N LEU A 295 -3.27 15.50 1.09
CA LEU A 295 -3.90 16.58 1.85
C LEU A 295 -2.89 17.65 2.23
N LYS A 296 -1.65 17.23 2.56
CA LYS A 296 -0.56 18.11 2.98
C LYS A 296 0.79 17.59 2.50
N SER A 297 1.74 18.49 2.26
CA SER A 297 3.17 18.15 2.24
C SER A 297 3.99 19.23 2.94
N ILE A 298 5.01 18.80 3.66
CA ILE A 298 5.96 19.66 4.38
C ILE A 298 7.32 18.96 4.44
N TYR A 299 8.33 19.61 4.99
CA TYR A 299 9.64 19.00 5.23
C TYR A 299 10.14 19.33 6.63
N PHE A 300 11.19 18.64 7.06
CA PHE A 300 11.93 19.01 8.26
C PHE A 300 13.41 18.63 8.12
N ASP A 301 14.25 19.35 8.86
CA ASP A 301 15.68 19.16 8.92
C ASP A 301 16.06 18.12 10.00
N PRO A 302 17.18 17.40 9.84
CA PRO A 302 17.63 16.44 10.84
C PRO A 302 18.09 17.07 12.16
N GLY A 303 18.27 18.39 12.19
CA GLY A 303 18.72 19.15 13.36
C GLY A 303 17.65 19.37 14.42
N SER A 304 18.02 20.09 15.49
CA SER A 304 17.15 20.39 16.63
C SER A 304 16.41 21.73 16.53
N ASP A 305 16.28 22.29 15.32
CA ASP A 305 15.56 23.56 15.12
C ASP A 305 14.13 23.49 15.70
N ALA A 306 13.72 24.56 16.37
CA ALA A 306 12.46 24.61 17.10
C ALA A 306 11.23 24.70 16.17
N VAL A 307 11.41 25.15 14.93
CA VAL A 307 10.35 25.37 13.94
C VAL A 307 10.29 24.21 12.95
N ASN A 308 11.37 23.93 12.25
CA ASN A 308 11.43 22.95 11.17
C ASN A 308 12.46 21.84 11.39
N GLY A 309 13.01 21.69 12.59
CA GLY A 309 13.88 20.58 12.93
C GLY A 309 13.12 19.26 13.14
N LYS A 310 13.87 18.23 13.52
CA LYS A 310 13.34 16.91 13.85
C LYS A 310 12.22 16.98 14.91
N PRO A 311 11.09 16.28 14.72
CA PRO A 311 10.03 16.21 15.73
C PRO A 311 10.45 15.37 16.94
N VAL A 312 10.01 15.79 18.13
CA VAL A 312 10.33 15.14 19.40
C VAL A 312 9.07 14.75 20.17
N HIS A 313 8.06 15.63 20.19
CA HIS A 313 6.81 15.42 20.93
C HIS A 313 5.69 14.99 19.99
N ALA A 314 4.68 14.25 20.48
CA ALA A 314 3.53 13.83 19.67
C ALA A 314 2.87 14.98 18.90
N SER A 315 2.76 16.17 19.53
CA SER A 315 2.26 17.39 18.89
C SER A 315 3.08 17.82 17.68
N ASP A 316 4.40 17.61 17.69
CA ASP A 316 5.27 17.95 16.55
C ASP A 316 4.92 17.06 15.34
N PHE A 317 4.80 15.75 15.56
CA PHE A 317 4.43 14.79 14.52
C PHE A 317 3.04 15.09 13.94
N TYR A 318 2.08 15.43 14.81
CA TYR A 318 0.73 15.79 14.41
C TYR A 318 0.69 17.11 13.63
N ASN A 319 1.42 18.14 14.10
CA ASN A 319 1.53 19.42 13.42
C ASN A 319 2.10 19.23 12.00
N LEU A 320 3.25 18.55 11.88
CA LEU A 320 3.88 18.28 10.58
C LEU A 320 2.94 17.48 9.65
N SER A 321 2.25 16.46 10.17
CA SER A 321 1.27 15.67 9.40
C SER A 321 0.05 16.47 8.94
N ASN A 322 -0.19 17.64 9.55
CA ASN A 322 -1.25 18.56 9.17
C ASN A 322 -0.74 19.79 8.37
N GLY A 323 0.55 19.82 8.01
CA GLY A 323 1.16 20.93 7.27
C GLY A 323 1.42 22.18 8.12
N TYR A 324 1.57 22.00 9.43
CA TYR A 324 2.02 23.03 10.36
C TYR A 324 3.46 22.74 10.79
N TRP A 325 4.23 23.79 11.00
CA TRP A 325 5.53 23.72 11.66
C TRP A 325 5.37 23.23 13.10
N LYS A 326 6.47 22.81 13.75
CA LYS A 326 6.45 22.32 15.14
C LYS A 326 5.79 23.31 16.10
N THR A 327 5.98 24.61 15.85
CA THR A 327 5.38 25.72 16.60
C THR A 327 3.85 25.86 16.43
N GLY A 328 3.22 25.09 15.55
CA GLY A 328 1.82 25.23 15.17
C GLY A 328 1.55 26.30 14.11
N LYS A 329 2.58 27.05 13.67
CA LYS A 329 2.45 28.00 12.56
C LYS A 329 2.21 27.25 11.25
N PHE A 330 1.29 27.74 10.42
CA PHE A 330 1.02 27.12 9.12
C PHE A 330 2.22 27.23 8.16
N LEU A 331 2.38 26.22 7.31
CA LEU A 331 3.23 26.33 6.12
C LEU A 331 2.76 27.49 5.26
N SER A 332 3.66 28.41 4.95
CA SER A 332 3.34 29.57 4.10
C SER A 332 3.82 29.37 2.67
N PHE A 333 3.13 29.97 1.70
CA PHE A 333 3.53 29.96 0.30
C PHE A 333 4.80 30.81 0.08
N GLY A 334 5.77 30.26 -0.67
CA GLY A 334 6.98 30.96 -1.12
C GLY A 334 8.19 30.78 -0.19
N GLY A 335 9.40 30.94 -0.75
CA GLY A 335 10.67 30.77 -0.02
C GLY A 335 10.78 29.38 0.62
N SER A 336 11.24 29.31 1.86
CA SER A 336 11.24 28.07 2.68
C SER A 336 9.86 27.70 3.25
N GLY A 337 8.87 28.59 3.11
CA GLY A 337 7.55 28.45 3.72
C GLY A 337 7.49 28.72 5.23
N LEU A 338 8.58 29.19 5.85
CA LEU A 338 8.65 29.50 7.29
C LEU A 338 8.05 30.87 7.63
N ASP A 339 8.34 31.90 6.83
CA ASP A 339 8.14 33.31 7.22
C ASP A 339 7.07 34.07 6.41
N GLY A 340 6.30 33.37 5.60
CA GLY A 340 5.21 33.97 4.84
C GLY A 340 3.93 34.22 5.66
N SER A 341 2.94 34.82 5.00
CA SER A 341 1.61 35.12 5.56
C SER A 341 0.46 34.42 4.84
N VAL A 342 0.73 33.81 3.69
CA VAL A 342 -0.27 33.11 2.86
C VAL A 342 -0.19 31.62 3.17
N PRO A 343 -1.19 30.99 3.79
CA PRO A 343 -1.16 29.56 4.06
C PRO A 343 -1.07 28.72 2.78
N ALA A 344 -0.27 27.67 2.81
CA ALA A 344 -0.13 26.67 1.75
C ALA A 344 -0.39 25.27 2.31
N SER A 345 -0.85 24.36 1.45
CA SER A 345 -1.03 22.96 1.83
C SER A 345 0.15 22.09 1.42
N PHE A 346 0.90 22.49 0.40
CA PHE A 346 1.94 21.68 -0.21
C PHE A 346 3.20 22.52 -0.40
N VAL A 347 4.31 22.06 0.19
CA VAL A 347 5.61 22.72 0.04
C VAL A 347 6.19 22.45 -1.35
N TYR A 348 6.80 23.47 -1.96
CA TYR A 348 7.45 23.35 -3.27
C TYR A 348 6.55 22.70 -4.34
N SER A 349 5.28 23.15 -4.40
CA SER A 349 4.23 22.56 -5.24
C SER A 349 4.44 22.76 -6.74
N ASN A 350 5.38 23.62 -7.14
CA ASN A 350 5.81 23.77 -8.52
C ASN A 350 4.62 24.06 -9.47
N GLY A 351 3.69 24.90 -9.03
CA GLY A 351 2.49 25.26 -9.79
C GLY A 351 1.44 24.15 -9.94
N THR A 352 1.59 22.98 -9.28
CA THR A 352 0.59 21.89 -9.31
C THR A 352 -0.52 22.05 -8.27
N ASP A 353 -0.35 22.93 -7.28
CA ASP A 353 -1.40 23.24 -6.30
C ASP A 353 -2.42 24.24 -6.89
N ILE A 354 -3.62 23.75 -7.22
CA ILE A 354 -4.73 24.58 -7.72
C ILE A 354 -5.11 25.67 -6.71
N GLY A 355 -4.97 25.42 -5.41
CA GLY A 355 -5.23 26.39 -4.35
C GLY A 355 -4.28 27.59 -4.35
N GLN A 356 -3.17 27.49 -5.09
CA GLN A 356 -2.17 28.54 -5.29
C GLN A 356 -1.93 28.81 -6.78
N SER A 357 -2.96 28.57 -7.62
CA SER A 357 -2.86 28.57 -9.09
C SER A 357 -2.07 29.75 -9.67
N ASN A 358 -1.21 29.44 -10.65
CA ASN A 358 -0.31 30.34 -11.40
C ASN A 358 0.88 30.93 -10.63
N LYS A 359 1.30 30.31 -9.52
CA LYS A 359 2.55 30.68 -8.85
C LYS A 359 3.47 29.46 -8.78
N ASP A 360 4.57 29.53 -9.52
CA ASP A 360 5.65 28.57 -9.42
C ASP A 360 6.34 28.76 -8.06
N TRP A 361 6.28 27.71 -7.24
CA TRP A 361 7.02 27.61 -6.01
C TRP A 361 7.85 26.34 -6.05
N ASP A 362 9.11 26.50 -6.41
CA ASP A 362 10.13 25.50 -6.27
C ASP A 362 11.03 25.83 -5.07
N GLU A 363 12.04 25.02 -4.84
CA GLU A 363 12.99 25.24 -3.76
C GLU A 363 14.09 26.25 -4.13
N THR A 364 14.13 26.77 -5.36
CA THR A 364 15.15 27.71 -5.85
C THR A 364 14.78 29.15 -5.45
N PRO A 365 15.73 30.03 -5.03
CA PRO A 365 17.18 29.85 -4.88
C PRO A 365 17.60 29.36 -3.47
N GLY A 366 16.85 28.43 -2.88
CA GLY A 366 17.16 27.84 -1.57
C GLY A 366 18.43 26.99 -1.55
N THR A 367 18.86 26.64 -0.34
CA THR A 367 20.13 25.95 -0.08
C THR A 367 19.94 24.43 -0.13
N ALA A 368 20.57 23.73 -1.07
CA ALA A 368 20.51 22.27 -1.15
C ALA A 368 20.99 21.59 0.15
N GLY A 369 20.48 20.40 0.44
CA GLY A 369 20.86 19.71 1.67
C GLY A 369 20.20 18.36 1.86
N VAL A 370 20.26 17.89 3.10
CA VAL A 370 19.46 16.74 3.55
C VAL A 370 17.99 17.13 3.46
N ARG A 371 17.18 16.30 2.82
CA ARG A 371 15.74 16.55 2.66
C ARG A 371 14.93 15.42 3.25
N THR A 372 14.17 15.74 4.30
CA THR A 372 13.16 14.83 4.82
C THR A 372 11.79 15.40 4.52
N GLY A 373 11.18 14.89 3.46
CA GLY A 373 9.85 15.30 3.02
C GLY A 373 8.77 14.43 3.65
N LEU A 374 7.60 15.04 3.86
CA LEU A 374 6.40 14.37 4.32
C LEU A 374 5.28 14.62 3.31
N ILE A 375 4.55 13.59 2.92
CA ILE A 375 3.27 13.74 2.21
C ILE A 375 2.16 13.00 2.95
N SER A 376 1.14 13.74 3.36
CA SER A 376 0.09 13.24 4.24
C SER A 376 -1.23 13.13 3.51
N THR A 377 -1.91 12.02 3.74
CA THR A 377 -3.34 11.84 3.44
C THR A 377 -4.07 11.48 4.73
N GLY A 378 -5.37 11.18 4.68
CA GLY A 378 -6.10 10.81 5.88
C GLY A 378 -7.61 10.86 5.75
N TRP A 379 -8.27 10.68 6.89
CA TRP A 379 -9.71 10.65 7.03
C TRP A 379 -10.15 11.48 8.24
N ASN A 380 -11.41 11.89 8.27
CA ASN A 380 -11.95 12.65 9.40
C ASN A 380 -11.91 11.85 10.72
N GLU A 381 -12.02 10.53 10.64
CA GLU A 381 -12.00 9.64 11.80
C GLU A 381 -11.58 8.21 11.43
N LEU A 382 -11.12 7.48 12.44
CA LEU A 382 -10.99 6.03 12.46
C LEU A 382 -11.65 5.50 13.74
N LYS A 383 -12.87 4.98 13.59
CA LYS A 383 -13.66 4.43 14.70
C LYS A 383 -12.97 3.21 15.31
N GLY A 384 -13.21 2.99 16.59
CA GLY A 384 -12.79 1.77 17.27
C GLY A 384 -13.28 0.52 16.53
N ASN A 385 -12.45 -0.52 16.52
CA ASN A 385 -12.68 -1.80 15.83
C ASN A 385 -12.89 -1.69 14.32
N THR A 386 -12.42 -0.62 13.68
CA THR A 386 -12.49 -0.46 12.22
C THR A 386 -11.11 -0.32 11.59
N CYS A 387 -11.03 -0.50 10.28
CA CYS A 387 -9.80 -0.32 9.51
C CYS A 387 -10.03 0.62 8.32
N LYS A 388 -8.96 1.29 7.89
CA LYS A 388 -8.87 2.08 6.65
C LYS A 388 -7.68 1.60 5.84
N ALA A 389 -7.78 1.68 4.52
CA ALA A 389 -6.71 1.24 3.63
C ALA A 389 -6.32 2.36 2.68
N VAL A 390 -5.01 2.49 2.42
CA VAL A 390 -4.47 3.44 1.45
C VAL A 390 -3.34 2.78 0.66
N ASP A 391 -3.39 2.96 -0.66
CA ASP A 391 -2.34 2.52 -1.57
C ASP A 391 -1.42 3.68 -1.93
N GLY A 392 -0.14 3.37 -2.13
CA GLY A 392 0.88 4.30 -2.59
C GLY A 392 1.98 3.61 -3.36
N PHE A 393 3.02 4.36 -3.70
CA PHE A 393 4.18 3.86 -4.44
C PHE A 393 5.48 4.55 -4.03
N VAL A 394 6.58 3.87 -4.35
CA VAL A 394 7.93 4.45 -4.41
C VAL A 394 8.48 4.17 -5.80
N LYS A 395 8.94 5.22 -6.49
CA LYS A 395 9.45 5.12 -7.86
C LYS A 395 10.79 5.81 -8.01
N ILE A 396 11.73 5.13 -8.67
CA ILE A 396 12.90 5.77 -9.25
C ILE A 396 12.57 6.22 -10.67
N ILE A 397 12.83 7.49 -10.96
CA ILE A 397 12.66 8.09 -12.28
C ILE A 397 14.06 8.30 -12.86
N PRO A 398 14.51 7.44 -13.78
CA PRO A 398 15.82 7.61 -14.41
C PRO A 398 15.85 8.92 -15.19
N ASN A 399 16.92 9.71 -15.01
CA ASN A 399 17.19 10.92 -15.78
C ASN A 399 15.98 11.88 -15.88
N ALA A 400 15.71 12.59 -14.79
CA ALA A 400 14.62 13.56 -14.70
C ALA A 400 15.19 15.00 -14.62
N PRO A 401 15.56 15.61 -15.77
CA PRO A 401 16.24 16.90 -15.80
C PRO A 401 15.33 18.08 -15.44
N ASP A 402 14.01 17.88 -15.51
CA ASP A 402 13.03 18.93 -15.32
C ASP A 402 11.71 18.43 -14.72
N SER A 403 10.86 19.38 -14.35
CA SER A 403 9.57 19.11 -13.72
C SER A 403 8.54 18.45 -14.65
N ALA A 404 8.67 18.61 -15.98
CA ALA A 404 7.75 18.03 -16.95
C ALA A 404 8.01 16.53 -17.14
N SER A 405 9.28 16.13 -17.18
CA SER A 405 9.71 14.73 -17.23
C SER A 405 9.25 13.96 -15.99
N LEU A 406 9.38 14.57 -14.80
CA LEU A 406 8.87 14.05 -13.53
C LEU A 406 7.35 13.80 -13.60
N ARG A 407 6.58 14.84 -13.92
CA ARG A 407 5.11 14.76 -14.02
C ARG A 407 4.66 13.68 -14.99
N THR A 408 5.32 13.56 -16.13
CA THR A 408 4.99 12.54 -17.15
C THR A 408 5.15 11.13 -16.59
N SER A 409 6.26 10.86 -15.88
CA SER A 409 6.54 9.56 -15.26
C SER A 409 5.62 9.24 -14.07
N LEU A 410 5.23 10.25 -13.29
CA LEU A 410 4.29 10.09 -12.18
C LEU A 410 2.87 9.84 -12.68
N LYS A 411 2.44 10.59 -13.70
CA LYS A 411 1.15 10.40 -14.36
C LYS A 411 1.03 9.01 -15.00
N SER A 412 2.10 8.49 -15.62
CA SER A 412 2.07 7.13 -16.16
C SER A 412 1.90 6.07 -15.05
N THR A 413 2.54 6.27 -13.90
CA THR A 413 2.42 5.38 -12.73
C THR A 413 0.99 5.37 -12.19
N ARG A 414 0.38 6.55 -12.04
CA ARG A 414 -1.02 6.69 -11.61
C ARG A 414 -1.98 6.04 -12.61
N ASN A 415 -1.82 6.33 -13.90
CA ASN A 415 -2.65 5.74 -14.95
C ASN A 415 -2.53 4.20 -14.99
N PHE A 416 -1.34 3.66 -14.73
CA PHE A 416 -1.14 2.22 -14.63
C PHE A 416 -1.91 1.65 -13.43
N TYR A 417 -1.74 2.23 -12.24
CA TYR A 417 -2.46 1.80 -11.05
C TYR A 417 -3.98 1.84 -11.24
N GLU A 418 -4.52 2.91 -11.83
CA GLU A 418 -5.96 3.09 -12.04
C GLU A 418 -6.56 2.03 -12.98
N LYS A 419 -5.78 1.52 -13.94
CA LYS A 419 -6.19 0.48 -14.89
C LYS A 419 -5.92 -0.95 -14.39
N SER A 420 -5.06 -1.10 -13.38
CA SER A 420 -4.69 -2.38 -12.80
C SER A 420 -5.77 -2.94 -11.87
N GLU A 421 -5.71 -4.24 -11.59
CA GLU A 421 -6.54 -4.88 -10.56
C GLU A 421 -6.09 -4.54 -9.13
N PHE A 422 -5.05 -3.71 -8.97
CA PHE A 422 -4.52 -3.37 -7.64
C PHE A 422 -5.55 -2.58 -6.84
N ASN A 423 -6.39 -1.79 -7.50
CA ASN A 423 -7.43 -0.99 -6.83
C ASN A 423 -8.56 -1.83 -6.19
N VAL A 424 -8.65 -3.13 -6.51
CA VAL A 424 -9.67 -4.02 -5.98
C VAL A 424 -9.51 -4.14 -4.47
N GLY A 425 -10.63 -3.97 -3.75
CA GLY A 425 -10.67 -3.99 -2.28
C GLY A 425 -10.41 -2.64 -1.59
N ILE A 426 -10.00 -1.58 -2.30
CA ILE A 426 -9.91 -0.21 -1.74
C ILE A 426 -10.95 0.72 -2.38
N LYS A 427 -11.08 0.66 -3.70
CA LYS A 427 -12.21 1.25 -4.42
C LYS A 427 -12.99 0.09 -4.97
N TYR A 428 -14.09 -0.29 -4.31
CA TYR A 428 -15.06 -1.16 -4.96
C TYR A 428 -15.74 -0.36 -6.07
N ASN A 429 -15.07 -0.22 -7.21
CA ASN A 429 -15.73 0.04 -8.48
C ASN A 429 -15.86 -1.34 -9.11
N PRO A 430 -16.99 -2.05 -8.94
CA PRO A 430 -17.23 -3.18 -9.82
C PRO A 430 -17.09 -2.61 -11.22
N LYS A 431 -16.25 -3.21 -12.08
CA LYS A 431 -16.35 -2.93 -13.52
C LYS A 431 -17.85 -2.99 -13.82
N PRO A 432 -18.48 -1.95 -14.40
CA PRO A 432 -19.91 -1.98 -14.65
C PRO A 432 -20.17 -3.22 -15.50
N MET A 433 -20.70 -4.27 -14.85
CA MET A 433 -21.00 -5.51 -15.52
C MET A 433 -22.20 -5.20 -16.41
N PRO A 434 -22.13 -5.48 -17.71
CA PRO A 434 -23.29 -5.33 -18.56
C PRO A 434 -24.46 -6.14 -17.97
N GLY A 435 -25.65 -5.54 -17.96
CA GLY A 435 -26.89 -6.25 -17.70
C GLY A 435 -27.27 -7.11 -18.90
N PHE A 436 -28.11 -8.11 -18.67
CA PHE A 436 -28.82 -8.83 -19.72
C PHE A 436 -30.26 -9.04 -19.29
N ASN A 437 -31.18 -9.20 -20.24
CA ASN A 437 -32.60 -9.36 -19.95
C ASN A 437 -33.07 -10.78 -20.25
N LEU A 438 -34.01 -11.24 -19.42
CA LEU A 438 -34.73 -12.50 -19.56
C LEU A 438 -36.20 -12.19 -19.81
N TYR A 439 -36.76 -12.64 -20.94
CA TYR A 439 -38.18 -12.41 -21.23
C TYR A 439 -38.82 -13.54 -22.05
N PRO A 440 -40.12 -13.85 -21.87
CA PRO A 440 -40.97 -13.31 -20.82
C PRO A 440 -40.50 -13.75 -19.43
N ASN A 441 -40.75 -12.92 -18.42
CA ASN A 441 -40.42 -13.23 -17.03
C ASN A 441 -41.54 -12.67 -16.15
N PRO A 442 -42.47 -13.51 -15.63
CA PRO A 442 -42.38 -14.97 -15.59
C PRO A 442 -42.47 -15.68 -16.94
N VAL A 443 -41.84 -16.84 -17.08
CA VAL A 443 -41.95 -17.75 -18.23
C VAL A 443 -42.70 -19.03 -17.82
N GLY A 444 -43.55 -19.56 -18.68
CA GLY A 444 -44.18 -20.87 -18.43
C GLY A 444 -43.16 -22.01 -18.46
N LYS A 445 -43.39 -23.04 -17.65
CA LYS A 445 -42.55 -24.25 -17.66
C LYS A 445 -42.44 -24.84 -19.08
N GLY A 446 -41.21 -25.03 -19.56
CA GLY A 446 -40.95 -25.58 -20.90
C GLY A 446 -41.24 -24.62 -22.06
N GLN A 447 -41.54 -23.35 -21.78
CA GLN A 447 -41.67 -22.31 -22.81
C GLN A 447 -40.31 -21.67 -23.12
N VAL A 448 -40.26 -20.98 -24.25
CA VAL A 448 -39.06 -20.29 -24.73
C VAL A 448 -38.80 -19.04 -23.89
N LEU A 449 -37.58 -18.94 -23.36
CA LEU A 449 -37.03 -17.78 -22.69
C LEU A 449 -36.01 -17.10 -23.63
N PHE A 450 -36.22 -15.81 -23.90
CA PHE A 450 -35.33 -14.99 -24.71
C PHE A 450 -34.28 -14.29 -23.83
N LEU A 451 -33.09 -14.15 -24.41
CA LEU A 451 -31.90 -13.59 -23.81
C LEU A 451 -31.46 -12.38 -24.64
N ASP A 452 -31.44 -11.19 -24.03
CA ASP A 452 -30.98 -9.97 -24.69
C ASP A 452 -29.80 -9.36 -23.92
N GLY A 453 -28.79 -8.87 -24.64
CA GLY A 453 -27.56 -8.31 -24.06
C GLY A 453 -26.44 -9.33 -23.76
N LEU A 454 -26.63 -10.63 -24.01
CA LEU A 454 -25.57 -11.64 -23.87
C LEU A 454 -24.75 -11.82 -25.15
N THR A 455 -23.44 -12.08 -24.99
CA THR A 455 -22.57 -12.48 -26.09
C THR A 455 -22.91 -13.88 -26.60
N LYS A 456 -22.78 -14.08 -27.91
CA LYS A 456 -23.10 -15.36 -28.56
C LYS A 456 -22.24 -16.49 -27.97
N GLY A 457 -22.89 -17.51 -27.42
CA GLY A 457 -22.22 -18.65 -26.81
C GLY A 457 -21.88 -18.50 -25.32
N ALA A 458 -22.34 -17.42 -24.67
CA ALA A 458 -22.29 -17.28 -23.22
C ALA A 458 -22.93 -18.48 -22.52
N LYS A 459 -22.38 -18.85 -21.37
CA LYS A 459 -22.82 -19.98 -20.56
C LYS A 459 -23.66 -19.46 -19.40
N LEU A 460 -24.82 -20.09 -19.16
CA LEU A 460 -25.72 -19.74 -18.07
C LEU A 460 -25.58 -20.74 -16.92
N GLU A 461 -25.42 -20.22 -15.71
CA GLU A 461 -25.52 -20.98 -14.47
C GLU A 461 -26.82 -20.61 -13.77
N ILE A 462 -27.63 -21.60 -13.45
CA ILE A 462 -28.93 -21.40 -12.82
C ILE A 462 -28.88 -21.92 -11.40
N PHE A 463 -29.29 -21.08 -10.46
CA PHE A 463 -29.29 -21.36 -9.03
C PHE A 463 -30.73 -21.31 -8.50
N GLY A 464 -31.06 -22.23 -7.60
CA GLY A 464 -32.26 -22.09 -6.78
C GLY A 464 -32.12 -20.96 -5.77
N PHE A 465 -33.22 -20.54 -5.15
CA PHE A 465 -33.21 -19.47 -4.15
C PHE A 465 -32.33 -19.78 -2.91
N SER A 466 -32.05 -21.05 -2.64
CA SER A 466 -31.10 -21.49 -1.61
C SER A 466 -29.63 -21.25 -1.96
N GLY A 467 -29.32 -20.74 -3.17
CA GLY A 467 -27.96 -20.54 -3.66
C GLY A 467 -27.31 -21.81 -4.22
N LEU A 468 -27.99 -22.96 -4.20
CA LEU A 468 -27.51 -24.19 -4.84
C LEU A 468 -27.61 -24.05 -6.36
N ARG A 469 -26.53 -24.36 -7.07
CA ARG A 469 -26.55 -24.46 -8.54
C ARG A 469 -27.34 -25.70 -8.96
N ILE A 470 -28.37 -25.51 -9.75
CA ILE A 470 -29.30 -26.57 -10.15
C ILE A 470 -29.17 -26.94 -11.63
N ALA A 471 -28.67 -26.05 -12.48
CA ALA A 471 -28.49 -26.33 -13.90
C ALA A 471 -27.37 -25.50 -14.51
N TYR A 472 -26.87 -26.01 -15.63
CA TYR A 472 -25.87 -25.38 -16.47
C TYR A 472 -26.34 -25.46 -17.91
N GLU A 473 -26.40 -24.32 -18.58
CA GLU A 473 -27.04 -24.24 -19.89
C GLU A 473 -26.22 -23.42 -20.87
N LYS A 474 -26.24 -23.85 -22.14
CA LYS A 474 -25.61 -23.12 -23.23
C LYS A 474 -26.66 -22.78 -24.29
N PRO A 475 -27.16 -21.53 -24.31
CA PRO A 475 -28.17 -21.09 -25.27
C PRO A 475 -27.70 -21.28 -26.72
N THR A 476 -28.61 -21.68 -27.58
CA THR A 476 -28.35 -21.81 -29.02
C THR A 476 -28.83 -20.54 -29.71
N GLY A 477 -28.05 -19.45 -29.58
CA GLY A 477 -28.48 -18.11 -30.02
C GLY A 477 -29.04 -17.29 -28.86
N ASN A 478 -30.13 -16.54 -29.10
CA ASN A 478 -30.70 -15.59 -28.14
C ASN A 478 -31.91 -16.16 -27.38
N SER A 479 -32.03 -17.48 -27.31
CA SER A 479 -33.12 -18.13 -26.59
C SER A 479 -32.72 -19.49 -26.02
N ILE A 480 -33.49 -19.93 -25.02
CA ILE A 480 -33.36 -21.21 -24.35
C ILE A 480 -34.71 -21.70 -23.84
N ILE A 481 -34.89 -23.02 -23.71
CA ILE A 481 -36.02 -23.63 -23.02
C ILE A 481 -35.50 -24.24 -21.71
N LEU A 482 -36.10 -23.86 -20.59
CA LEU A 482 -35.74 -24.37 -19.26
C LEU A 482 -36.84 -25.29 -18.72
N ASN A 483 -36.47 -26.55 -18.47
CA ASN A 483 -37.37 -27.57 -17.91
C ASN A 483 -37.24 -27.65 -16.38
N LEU A 484 -37.33 -26.51 -15.71
CA LEU A 484 -37.26 -26.41 -14.26
C LEU A 484 -38.68 -26.39 -13.65
N PRO A 485 -38.85 -26.78 -12.37
CA PRO A 485 -40.10 -26.59 -11.64
C PRO A 485 -40.54 -25.12 -11.57
N ALA A 486 -41.80 -24.88 -11.20
CA ALA A 486 -42.25 -23.53 -10.90
C ALA A 486 -41.48 -22.99 -9.69
N GLY A 487 -41.00 -21.75 -9.78
CA GLY A 487 -40.16 -21.17 -8.75
C GLY A 487 -39.39 -19.93 -9.18
N ILE A 488 -38.58 -19.41 -8.25
CA ILE A 488 -37.69 -18.27 -8.46
C ILE A 488 -36.25 -18.78 -8.51
N TYR A 489 -35.53 -18.34 -9.53
CA TYR A 489 -34.17 -18.75 -9.82
C TYR A 489 -33.26 -17.52 -10.02
N ILE A 490 -31.97 -17.71 -9.75
CA ILE A 490 -30.94 -16.74 -10.10
C ILE A 490 -30.19 -17.28 -11.31
N VAL A 491 -30.11 -16.50 -12.38
CA VAL A 491 -29.39 -16.84 -13.61
C VAL A 491 -28.14 -15.99 -13.68
N LYS A 492 -26.97 -16.63 -13.75
CA LYS A 492 -25.68 -15.97 -13.91
C LYS A 492 -25.10 -16.27 -15.28
N ALA A 493 -24.42 -15.29 -15.85
CA ALA A 493 -23.54 -15.45 -17.00
C ALA A 493 -22.19 -14.81 -16.66
N ASP A 494 -21.10 -15.45 -17.04
CA ASP A 494 -19.76 -14.97 -16.71
C ASP A 494 -19.50 -13.57 -17.28
N GLY A 495 -19.11 -12.63 -16.42
CA GLY A 495 -18.93 -11.21 -16.78
C GLY A 495 -20.20 -10.33 -16.82
N TYR A 496 -21.37 -10.83 -16.42
CA TYR A 496 -22.65 -10.08 -16.45
C TYR A 496 -23.33 -9.98 -15.07
N LEU A 497 -24.23 -9.00 -14.92
CA LEU A 497 -25.09 -8.89 -13.73
C LEU A 497 -26.09 -10.06 -13.67
N PRO A 498 -26.20 -10.77 -12.53
CA PRO A 498 -27.18 -11.84 -12.36
C PRO A 498 -28.61 -11.35 -12.55
N GLN A 499 -29.45 -12.22 -13.12
CA GLN A 499 -30.87 -11.95 -13.33
C GLN A 499 -31.73 -12.85 -12.46
N ILE A 500 -32.89 -12.34 -12.04
CA ILE A 500 -33.93 -13.14 -11.39
C ILE A 500 -34.83 -13.70 -12.48
N LEU A 501 -35.08 -15.00 -12.46
CA LEU A 501 -36.01 -15.69 -13.35
C LEU A 501 -37.15 -16.30 -12.54
N CYS A 502 -38.39 -15.99 -12.91
CA CYS A 502 -39.58 -16.62 -12.39
C CYS A 502 -40.11 -17.63 -13.42
N ILE A 503 -40.29 -18.88 -13.01
CA ILE A 503 -40.96 -19.90 -13.81
C ILE A 503 -42.34 -20.13 -13.21
N SER A 504 -43.39 -19.88 -13.98
CA SER A 504 -44.76 -20.13 -13.54
C SER A 504 -45.11 -21.61 -13.68
N GLY A 505 -45.90 -22.11 -12.73
CA GLY A 505 -46.65 -23.35 -12.93
C GLY A 505 -47.70 -23.17 -14.02
N ASN A 506 -48.10 -24.27 -14.65
CA ASN A 506 -49.32 -24.27 -15.45
C ASN A 506 -50.55 -24.07 -14.55
#